data_AF-A0A4Y2RBW6-F1
#
_entry.id   AF-A0A4Y2RBW6-F1
#
_cell.length_a   1.000
_cell.length_b   1.000
_cell.length_c   1.000
_cell.angle_alpha   90.00
_cell.angle_beta   90.00
_cell.angle_gamma   90.00
#
_symmetry.space_group_name_H-M   'P 1'
#
loop_
_entity.id
_entity.type
_entity.pdbx_description
1 polymer ?
#
loop_
_entity_poly.entity_id
_entity_poly.type
_entity_poly.pdbx_seq_one_letter_code
_entity_poly.pdbx_strand_id
1 'polypeptide(L)'
;MVPFRICSICKRHLKSQKLLIKALIVLDNAPSHPSEEELKDGNIQAVFLPLNVASLIQPMDQGVIESVKRRYRRKLLTALSEKYGKNTSVIDFLKQINIKDIAHMIAES
;
A
#
# COMPACT_ATOMS: atom_id res chain seq x y z
N MET A 1 5.53 2.71 -13.25
CA MET A 1 4.53 1.64 -13.00
C MET A 1 4.07 1.14 -14.36
N VAL A 2 4.14 -0.16 -14.68
CA VAL A 2 3.74 -0.63 -16.03
C VAL A 2 2.21 -0.73 -16.08
N PRO A 3 1.51 0.02 -16.95
CA PRO A 3 0.04 0.15 -16.95
C PRO A 3 -0.69 -1.20 -16.94
N PHE A 4 -0.16 -2.17 -17.69
CA PHE A 4 -0.68 -3.53 -17.83
C PHE A 4 -0.81 -4.33 -16.52
N ARG A 5 -0.06 -3.98 -15.46
CA ARG A 5 -0.10 -4.73 -14.21
C ARG A 5 -1.33 -4.41 -13.35
N ILE A 6 -1.90 -3.21 -13.41
CA ILE A 6 -3.02 -2.86 -12.53
C ILE A 6 -4.30 -3.55 -12.97
N CYS A 7 -4.67 -3.44 -14.25
CA CYS A 7 -5.91 -4.03 -14.77
C CYS A 7 -5.92 -5.55 -14.63
N SER A 8 -4.76 -6.21 -14.84
CA SER A 8 -4.62 -7.65 -14.65
C SER A 8 -4.80 -8.09 -13.19
N ILE A 9 -4.27 -7.32 -12.23
CA ILE A 9 -4.51 -7.55 -10.79
C ILE A 9 -5.99 -7.36 -10.45
N CYS A 10 -6.61 -6.28 -10.94
CA CYS A 10 -8.02 -5.98 -10.69
C CYS A 10 -8.94 -7.11 -11.21
N LYS A 11 -8.71 -7.55 -12.47
CA LYS A 11 -9.42 -8.71 -13.06
C LYS A 11 -9.26 -9.98 -12.23
N ARG A 12 -8.03 -10.28 -11.77
CA ARG A 12 -7.75 -11.46 -10.95
C ARG A 12 -8.52 -11.39 -9.63
N HIS A 13 -8.51 -10.23 -8.97
CA HIS A 13 -9.23 -10.02 -7.73
C HIS A 13 -10.74 -10.21 -7.91
N LEU A 14 -11.37 -9.55 -8.89
CA LEU A 14 -12.80 -9.68 -9.17
C LEU A 14 -13.20 -11.14 -9.45
N LYS A 15 -12.40 -11.86 -10.25
CA LYS A 15 -12.59 -13.30 -10.49
C LYS A 15 -12.52 -14.12 -9.20
N SER A 16 -11.53 -13.86 -8.34
CA SER A 16 -11.39 -14.56 -7.06
C SER A 16 -12.59 -14.34 -6.13
N GLN A 17 -13.22 -13.16 -6.21
CA GLN A 17 -14.41 -12.80 -5.45
C GLN A 17 -15.72 -13.23 -6.15
N LYS A 18 -15.65 -13.90 -7.32
CA LYS A 18 -16.79 -14.27 -8.16
C LYS A 18 -17.67 -13.07 -8.55
N LEU A 19 -17.06 -11.90 -8.71
CA LEU A 19 -17.73 -10.67 -9.13
C LEU A 19 -17.62 -10.50 -10.66
N LEU A 20 -18.56 -9.73 -11.22
CA LEU A 20 -18.47 -9.27 -12.60
C LEU A 20 -17.18 -8.45 -12.78
N ILE A 21 -16.53 -8.63 -13.94
CA ILE A 21 -15.34 -7.86 -14.29
C ILE A 21 -15.79 -6.46 -14.73
N LYS A 22 -16.05 -5.60 -13.75
CA LYS A 22 -16.38 -4.19 -13.92
C LYS A 22 -15.84 -3.43 -12.71
N ALA A 23 -14.99 -2.46 -12.93
CA ALA A 23 -14.37 -1.70 -11.86
C ALA A 23 -14.02 -0.27 -12.29
N LEU A 24 -13.99 0.61 -11.30
CA LEU A 24 -13.48 1.96 -11.43
C LEU A 24 -12.23 2.08 -10.54
N ILE A 25 -11.09 2.35 -11.15
CA ILE A 25 -9.81 2.56 -10.47
C ILE A 25 -9.71 4.05 -10.17
N VAL A 26 -9.65 4.42 -8.89
CA VAL A 26 -9.53 5.81 -8.46
C VAL A 26 -8.06 6.09 -8.12
N LEU A 27 -7.45 7.07 -8.78
CA LEU A 27 -6.03 7.41 -8.64
C LEU A 27 -5.82 8.84 -8.16
N ASP A 28 -4.67 9.09 -7.55
CA ASP A 28 -4.21 10.46 -7.25
C ASP A 28 -3.53 11.06 -8.49
N ASN A 29 -3.24 12.37 -8.47
CA ASN A 29 -2.60 13.03 -9.62
C ASN A 29 -1.08 12.87 -9.64
N ALA A 30 -0.53 11.76 -9.16
CA ALA A 30 0.91 11.56 -9.18
C ALA A 30 1.42 11.48 -10.64
N PRO A 31 2.46 12.23 -11.03
CA PRO A 31 2.97 12.26 -12.42
C PRO A 31 3.56 10.92 -12.88
N SER A 32 3.72 9.96 -11.97
CA SER A 32 4.19 8.60 -12.26
C SER A 32 3.08 7.65 -12.71
N HIS A 33 1.83 8.08 -12.66
CA HIS A 33 0.67 7.29 -13.07
C HIS A 33 0.48 7.35 -14.59
N PRO A 34 0.15 6.21 -15.23
CA PRO A 34 -0.26 6.20 -16.64
C PRO A 34 -1.56 6.98 -16.85
N SER A 35 -1.82 7.38 -18.09
CA SER A 35 -3.08 8.04 -18.47
C SER A 35 -4.31 7.13 -18.23
N GLU A 36 -5.51 7.72 -18.16
CA GLU A 36 -6.76 6.98 -18.01
C GLU A 36 -6.99 6.02 -19.19
N GLU A 37 -6.58 6.44 -20.40
CA GLU A 37 -6.64 5.64 -21.62
C GLU A 37 -5.75 4.40 -21.55
N GLU A 38 -4.54 4.53 -21.01
CA GLU A 38 -3.61 3.41 -20.83
C GLU A 38 -4.09 2.40 -19.76
N LEU A 39 -4.94 2.86 -18.83
CA LEU A 39 -5.53 2.04 -17.77
C LEU A 39 -6.90 1.48 -18.13
N LYS A 40 -7.45 1.83 -19.29
CA LYS A 40 -8.74 1.32 -19.75
C LYS A 40 -8.59 -0.11 -20.29
N ASP A 41 -9.37 -1.04 -19.74
CA ASP A 41 -9.34 -2.44 -20.15
C ASP A 41 -10.74 -3.07 -20.04
N GLY A 42 -11.47 -3.07 -21.17
CA GLY A 42 -12.86 -3.52 -21.23
C GLY A 42 -13.77 -2.68 -20.33
N ASN A 43 -14.38 -3.32 -19.33
CA ASN A 43 -15.25 -2.69 -18.34
C ASN A 43 -14.51 -2.16 -17.10
N ILE A 44 -13.18 -2.10 -17.16
CA ILE A 44 -12.34 -1.46 -16.15
C ILE A 44 -11.94 -0.08 -16.68
N GLN A 45 -12.23 0.94 -15.88
CA GLN A 45 -11.91 2.34 -16.17
C GLN A 45 -11.09 2.91 -15.03
N ALA A 46 -10.29 3.94 -15.32
CA ALA A 46 -9.59 4.72 -14.32
C ALA A 46 -10.13 6.15 -14.31
N VAL A 47 -10.11 6.77 -13.13
CA VAL A 47 -10.43 8.19 -12.94
C VAL A 47 -9.42 8.81 -11.98
N PHE A 48 -8.97 10.02 -12.32
CA PHE A 48 -8.15 10.84 -11.44
C PHE A 48 -9.01 11.68 -10.49
N LEU A 49 -8.62 11.74 -9.22
CA LEU A 49 -9.25 12.66 -8.29
C LEU A 49 -8.88 14.11 -8.60
N PRO A 50 -9.68 15.12 -8.23
CA PRO A 50 -9.32 16.51 -8.44
C PRO A 50 -8.07 16.93 -7.65
N LEU A 51 -7.26 17.83 -8.23
CA LEU A 51 -6.15 18.45 -7.52
C LEU A 51 -6.69 19.14 -6.24
N ASN A 52 -5.98 19.00 -5.13
CA ASN A 52 -6.26 19.58 -3.80
C ASN A 52 -7.25 18.83 -2.89
N VAL A 53 -8.05 17.88 -3.39
CA VAL A 53 -8.93 17.03 -2.55
C VAL A 53 -8.49 15.58 -2.48
N ALA A 54 -7.41 15.23 -3.17
CA ALA A 54 -6.88 13.87 -3.19
C ALA A 54 -6.67 13.33 -1.77
N SER A 55 -5.99 14.06 -0.87
CA SER A 55 -5.78 13.60 0.51
C SER A 55 -7.07 13.47 1.33
N LEU A 56 -8.10 14.28 1.01
CA LEU A 56 -9.39 14.22 1.68
C LEU A 56 -10.22 13.03 1.22
N ILE A 57 -10.04 12.54 -0.01
CA ILE A 57 -10.91 11.52 -0.62
C ILE A 57 -10.19 10.17 -0.80
N GLN A 58 -8.87 10.18 -1.01
CA GLN A 58 -8.04 8.98 -1.20
C GLN A 58 -8.12 8.09 0.03
N PRO A 59 -8.65 6.86 -0.08
CA PRO A 59 -8.67 5.92 1.03
C PRO A 59 -7.27 5.62 1.59
N MET A 60 -6.25 5.70 0.72
CA MET A 60 -4.85 5.55 1.11
C MET A 60 -4.44 6.59 2.17
N ASP A 61 -4.78 7.85 1.94
CA ASP A 61 -4.48 8.97 2.82
C ASP A 61 -5.43 9.04 4.02
N GLN A 62 -6.69 8.61 3.86
CA GLN A 62 -7.71 8.64 4.92
C GLN A 62 -7.52 7.61 6.05
N GLY A 63 -6.53 6.71 5.97
CA GLY A 63 -6.27 5.82 7.10
C GLY A 63 -5.49 4.56 6.79
N VAL A 64 -5.38 4.14 5.52
CA VAL A 64 -4.57 2.95 5.20
C VAL A 64 -3.09 3.22 5.53
N ILE A 65 -2.54 4.34 5.06
CA ILE A 65 -1.15 4.73 5.36
C ILE A 65 -0.94 4.91 6.86
N GLU A 66 -1.89 5.57 7.54
CA GLU A 66 -1.82 5.77 9.00
C GLU A 66 -1.82 4.43 9.74
N SER A 67 -2.73 3.53 9.39
CA SER A 67 -2.87 2.20 9.99
C SER A 67 -1.61 1.38 9.81
N VAL A 68 -1.03 1.37 8.61
CA VAL A 68 0.25 0.69 8.33
C VAL A 68 1.38 1.30 9.16
N LYS A 69 1.52 2.63 9.20
CA LYS A 69 2.53 3.32 10.02
C LYS A 69 2.37 3.00 11.51
N ARG A 70 1.13 2.94 12.00
CA ARG A 70 0.83 2.62 13.40
C ARG A 70 1.20 1.18 13.75
N ARG A 71 0.86 0.22 12.90
CA ARG A 71 1.25 -1.21 13.06
C ARG A 71 2.76 -1.38 13.04
N TYR A 72 3.42 -0.76 12.05
CA TYR A 72 4.88 -0.75 11.94
C TYR A 72 5.55 -0.26 13.23
N ARG A 73 5.19 0.94 13.70
CA ARG A 73 5.78 1.54 14.92
C ARG A 73 5.55 0.65 16.14
N ARG A 74 4.36 0.09 16.30
CA ARG A 74 4.05 -0.81 17.43
C ARG A 74 4.96 -2.03 17.41
N LYS A 75 5.03 -2.77 16.29
CA LYS A 75 5.86 -3.97 16.16
C LYS A 75 7.35 -3.67 16.34
N LEU A 76 7.83 -2.56 15.77
CA LEU A 76 9.21 -2.14 15.92
C LEU A 76 9.58 -1.86 17.38
N LEU A 77 8.71 -1.14 18.11
CA LEU A 77 8.91 -0.83 19.52
C LEU A 77 8.84 -2.09 20.41
N THR A 78 7.94 -3.03 20.11
CA THR A 78 7.87 -4.33 20.79
C THR A 78 9.18 -5.09 20.61
N ALA A 79 9.66 -5.24 19.36
CA ALA A 79 10.90 -5.96 19.07
C ALA A 79 12.15 -5.29 19.68
N LEU A 80 12.18 -3.95 19.74
CA LEU A 80 13.20 -3.19 20.45
C LEU A 80 13.18 -3.46 21.95
N SER A 81 11.99 -3.49 22.56
CA SER A 81 11.82 -3.72 24.00
C SER A 81 12.27 -5.12 24.41
N GLU A 82 12.03 -6.14 23.58
CA GLU A 82 12.48 -7.52 23.81
C GLU A 82 14.00 -7.70 23.74
N LYS A 83 14.69 -6.79 23.04
CA LYS A 83 16.16 -6.77 22.94
C LYS A 83 16.81 -5.80 23.93
N TYR A 84 16.02 -4.96 24.59
CA TYR A 84 16.50 -4.03 25.61
C TYR A 84 17.09 -4.84 26.79
N GLY A 85 18.34 -4.55 27.16
CA GLY A 85 19.09 -5.28 28.19
C GLY A 85 20.03 -6.39 27.69
N LYS A 86 20.08 -6.68 26.38
CA LYS A 86 21.00 -7.68 25.79
C LYS A 86 22.29 -7.08 25.18
N ASN A 87 22.80 -5.96 25.71
CA ASN A 87 23.98 -5.22 25.20
C ASN A 87 23.92 -4.81 23.71
N THR A 88 22.76 -4.86 23.06
CA THR A 88 22.60 -4.41 21.66
C THR A 88 22.07 -2.99 21.65
N SER A 89 22.78 -2.08 20.98
CA SER A 89 22.29 -0.70 20.83
C SER A 89 21.07 -0.66 19.90
N VAL A 90 20.22 0.37 20.06
CA VAL A 90 19.08 0.60 19.17
C VAL A 90 19.54 0.72 17.71
N ILE A 91 20.70 1.34 17.48
CA ILE A 91 21.25 1.55 16.14
C ILE A 91 21.63 0.21 15.49
N ASP A 92 22.27 -0.69 16.23
CA ASP A 92 22.70 -2.00 15.71
C ASP A 92 21.49 -2.87 15.36
N PHE A 93 20.43 -2.79 16.16
CA PHE A 93 19.18 -3.47 15.86
C PHE A 93 18.52 -2.92 14.59
N LEU A 94 18.41 -1.59 14.45
CA LEU A 94 17.79 -0.98 13.27
C LEU A 94 18.55 -1.31 11.98
N LYS A 95 19.88 -1.46 12.05
CA LYS A 95 20.70 -1.91 10.90
C LYS A 95 20.44 -3.36 10.49
N GLN A 96 19.94 -4.20 11.39
CA GLN A 96 19.62 -5.61 11.10
C GLN A 96 18.25 -5.77 10.44
N ILE A 97 17.35 -4.80 10.61
CA ILE A 97 15.99 -4.85 10.03
C ILE A 97 16.03 -4.36 8.60
N ASN A 98 15.47 -5.17 7.69
CA ASN A 98 15.21 -4.77 6.31
C ASN A 98 13.70 -4.64 6.03
N ILE A 99 13.37 -4.20 4.81
CA ILE A 99 11.98 -3.97 4.39
C ILE A 99 11.15 -5.27 4.38
N LYS A 100 11.76 -6.42 4.05
CA LYS A 100 11.08 -7.72 4.07
C LYS A 100 10.67 -8.08 5.50
N ASP A 101 11.55 -7.88 6.48
CA ASP A 101 11.23 -8.13 7.88
C ASP A 101 10.06 -7.26 8.35
N ILE A 102 10.07 -5.97 7.98
CA ILE A 102 8.98 -5.04 8.29
C ILE A 102 7.67 -5.49 7.66
N ALA A 103 7.70 -5.95 6.39
CA ALA A 103 6.51 -6.44 5.72
C ALA A 103 5.92 -7.66 6.44
N HIS A 104 6.75 -8.60 6.89
CA HIS A 104 6.31 -9.74 7.69
C HIS A 104 5.76 -9.29 9.06
N MET A 105 6.44 -8.38 9.76
CA MET A 105 5.96 -7.84 11.04
C MET A 105 4.56 -7.23 10.95
N ILE A 106 4.29 -6.47 9.87
CA ILE A 106 2.99 -5.82 9.66
C ILE A 106 1.92 -6.83 9.24
N ALA A 107 2.27 -7.88 8.49
CA ALA A 107 1.34 -8.93 8.06
C ALA A 107 0.83 -9.78 9.23
N GLU A 108 1.65 -10.00 10.26
CA GLU A 108 1.30 -10.72 11.49
C GLU A 108 0.59 -9.83 12.54
N SER A 109 -0.07 -8.75 12.11
CA SER A 109 -0.70 -7.73 12.99
C SER A 109 -2.22 -7.65 12.86
#